data_AF-A0A0S1SKV8-F1
#
_entry.id   AF-A0A0S1SKV8-F1
#
_cell.length_a   1.000
_cell.length_b   1.000
_cell.length_c   1.000
_cell.angle_alpha   90.00
_cell.angle_beta   90.00
_cell.angle_gamma   90.00
#
_symmetry.space_group_name_H-M   'P 1'
#
loop_
_entity.id
_entity.type
_entity.pdbx_description
1 polymer ?
#
loop_
_entity_poly.entity_id
_entity_poly.type
_entity_poly.pdbx_seq_one_letter_code
_entity_poly.pdbx_strand_id
1 'polypeptide(L)'
;MTSQGLAALHAAVTALFESVAQNDDLVGPLSRVDEAYRSEVTEERDEWLRNFYPRLLTHPAIRRINQAASLINSPFYGDCMDIAAESPESLDNPSLLLATEWQRRHKKYEEMARCANLLGERLQQHASPATMALRSKLSYEWCMALNQQADALREEAVTAAERSAHEAEQAGDIPGKLYAVMVKIDLLQKIGRWQEAFALSESALSEAEALMADAQGTEAGERVQRLVMNLLYHRMNIAVDHRLRIGMVRELIGSIEENPIYQQSRGQPWAEDPLTKARAYVGQQ
;
A
#
# COMPACT_ATOMS: atom_id res chain seq x y z
N MET A 1 -9.75 -40.99 -0.69
CA MET A 1 -10.56 -40.51 -1.82
C MET A 1 -10.73 -39.02 -1.59
N THR A 2 -10.10 -38.16 -2.39
CA THR A 2 -10.33 -36.72 -2.26
C THR A 2 -11.79 -36.44 -2.57
N SER A 3 -12.48 -35.75 -1.66
CA SER A 3 -13.85 -35.29 -1.87
C SER A 3 -13.97 -34.54 -3.22
N GLN A 4 -15.10 -34.70 -3.91
CA GLN A 4 -15.34 -34.12 -5.24
C GLN A 4 -15.10 -32.60 -5.28
N GLY A 5 -15.30 -31.95 -4.14
CA GLY A 5 -15.11 -30.53 -3.98
C GLY A 5 -13.65 -30.07 -3.79
N LEU A 6 -12.78 -30.84 -3.12
CA LEU A 6 -11.32 -30.60 -3.14
C LEU A 6 -10.75 -30.66 -4.56
N ALA A 7 -11.31 -31.51 -5.43
CA ALA A 7 -10.91 -31.56 -6.83
C ALA A 7 -11.30 -30.27 -7.58
N ALA A 8 -12.47 -29.69 -7.29
CA ALA A 8 -12.91 -28.42 -7.87
C ALA A 8 -12.05 -27.24 -7.40
N LEU A 9 -11.75 -27.17 -6.10
CA LEU A 9 -10.83 -26.17 -5.54
C LEU A 9 -9.44 -26.27 -6.17
N HIS A 10 -8.89 -27.48 -6.28
CA HIS A 10 -7.58 -27.69 -6.90
C HIS A 10 -7.57 -27.26 -8.39
N ALA A 11 -8.64 -27.54 -9.14
CA ALA A 11 -8.78 -27.11 -10.52
C ALA A 11 -8.87 -25.58 -10.64
N ALA A 12 -9.64 -24.92 -9.78
CA ALA A 12 -9.76 -23.46 -9.77
C ALA A 12 -8.42 -22.78 -9.45
N VAL A 13 -7.68 -23.30 -8.47
CA VAL A 13 -6.34 -22.80 -8.10
C VAL A 13 -5.33 -23.01 -9.21
N THR A 14 -5.37 -24.15 -9.91
CA THR A 14 -4.53 -24.39 -11.08
C THR A 14 -4.81 -23.37 -12.18
N ALA A 15 -6.09 -23.12 -12.47
CA ALA A 15 -6.51 -22.11 -13.45
C ALA A 15 -6.12 -20.67 -13.05
N LEU A 16 -6.09 -20.35 -11.74
CA LEU A 16 -5.56 -19.08 -11.25
C LEU A 16 -4.07 -18.93 -11.62
N PHE A 17 -3.24 -19.95 -11.37
CA PHE A 17 -1.82 -19.89 -11.71
C PHE A 17 -1.55 -19.89 -13.22
N GLU A 18 -2.39 -20.53 -14.03
CA GLU A 18 -2.33 -20.38 -15.50
C GLU A 18 -2.69 -18.96 -15.94
N SER A 19 -3.72 -18.37 -15.33
CA SER A 19 -4.17 -17.01 -15.64
C SER A 19 -3.11 -15.95 -15.31
N VAL A 20 -2.30 -16.18 -14.29
CA VAL A 20 -1.20 -15.30 -13.88
C VAL A 20 -0.19 -15.05 -15.00
N ALA A 21 0.08 -16.06 -15.84
CA ALA A 21 1.04 -15.95 -16.93
C ALA A 21 0.50 -15.14 -18.13
N GLN A 22 -0.81 -14.90 -18.18
CA GLN A 22 -1.50 -14.39 -19.38
C GLN A 22 -2.26 -13.08 -19.16
N ASN A 23 -2.65 -12.77 -17.92
CA ASN A 23 -3.52 -11.65 -17.61
C ASN A 23 -2.86 -10.71 -16.61
N ASP A 24 -3.13 -9.41 -16.72
CA ASP A 24 -2.81 -8.42 -15.69
C ASP A 24 -3.84 -8.40 -14.54
N ASP A 25 -5.11 -8.68 -14.84
CA ASP A 25 -6.20 -8.75 -13.85
C ASP A 25 -6.43 -10.17 -13.30
N LEU A 26 -6.25 -10.33 -11.98
CA LEU A 26 -6.41 -11.59 -11.26
C LEU A 26 -7.68 -11.64 -10.39
N VAL A 27 -8.49 -10.59 -10.38
CA VAL A 27 -9.71 -10.49 -9.57
C VAL A 27 -10.72 -11.58 -9.94
N GLY A 28 -11.00 -11.73 -11.24
CA GLY A 28 -11.95 -12.73 -11.75
C GLY A 28 -11.49 -14.18 -11.47
N PRO A 29 -10.26 -14.57 -11.85
CA PRO A 29 -9.72 -15.89 -11.51
C PRO A 29 -9.74 -16.20 -10.01
N LEU A 30 -9.36 -15.25 -9.15
CA LEU A 30 -9.35 -15.46 -7.70
C LEU A 30 -10.76 -15.58 -7.12
N SER A 31 -11.73 -14.83 -7.66
CA SER A 31 -13.14 -14.95 -7.24
C SER A 31 -13.71 -16.35 -7.50
N ARG A 32 -13.29 -17.02 -8.59
CA ARG A 32 -13.65 -18.42 -8.86
C ARG A 32 -13.00 -19.40 -7.87
N VAL A 33 -11.78 -19.11 -7.44
CA VAL A 33 -11.15 -19.88 -6.34
C VAL A 33 -11.96 -19.72 -5.07
N ASP A 34 -12.35 -18.50 -4.70
CA ASP A 34 -13.16 -18.25 -3.50
C ASP A 34 -14.56 -18.89 -3.56
N GLU A 35 -15.17 -18.97 -4.74
CA GLU A 35 -16.44 -19.67 -4.94
C GLU A 35 -16.29 -21.18 -4.69
N ALA A 36 -15.29 -21.81 -5.30
CA ALA A 36 -14.96 -23.21 -5.06
C ALA A 36 -14.51 -23.44 -3.60
N TYR A 37 -13.85 -22.47 -2.97
CA TYR A 37 -13.41 -22.57 -1.59
C TYR A 37 -14.57 -22.57 -0.60
N ARG A 38 -15.59 -21.74 -0.83
CA ARG A 38 -16.77 -21.64 0.05
C ARG A 38 -17.71 -22.85 -0.06
N SER A 39 -17.71 -23.58 -1.17
CA SER A 39 -18.50 -24.82 -1.29
C SER A 39 -17.92 -25.96 -0.45
N GLU A 40 -16.67 -25.86 -0.03
CA GLU A 40 -15.97 -26.87 0.77
C GLU A 40 -16.01 -26.56 2.27
N VAL A 41 -16.60 -27.47 3.03
CA VAL A 41 -16.65 -27.39 4.50
C VAL A 41 -16.25 -28.75 5.08
N THR A 42 -14.94 -29.02 5.15
CA THR A 42 -14.41 -30.26 5.76
C THR A 42 -13.05 -30.01 6.43
N GLU A 43 -12.69 -30.85 7.41
CA GLU A 43 -11.35 -30.88 8.04
C GLU A 43 -10.23 -31.13 7.01
N GLU A 44 -10.53 -31.84 5.91
CA GLU A 44 -9.58 -32.09 4.81
C GLU A 44 -9.09 -30.79 4.15
N ARG A 45 -9.87 -29.70 4.22
CA ARG A 45 -9.56 -28.40 3.63
C ARG A 45 -8.39 -27.72 4.32
N ASP A 46 -8.36 -27.72 5.65
CA ASP A 46 -7.30 -27.06 6.41
C ASP A 46 -5.96 -27.81 6.25
N GLU A 47 -6.00 -29.15 6.21
CA GLU A 47 -4.84 -29.96 5.87
C GLU A 47 -4.36 -29.69 4.43
N TRP A 48 -5.28 -29.60 3.47
CA TRP A 48 -4.93 -29.24 2.10
C TRP A 48 -4.29 -27.85 2.02
N LEU A 49 -4.84 -26.85 2.72
CA LEU A 49 -4.27 -25.50 2.78
C LEU A 49 -2.88 -25.48 3.40
N ARG A 50 -2.66 -26.20 4.51
CA ARG A 50 -1.34 -26.34 5.16
C ARG A 50 -0.28 -26.89 4.21
N ASN A 51 -0.67 -27.83 3.34
CA ASN A 51 0.21 -28.38 2.31
C ASN A 51 0.35 -27.47 1.08
N PHE A 52 -0.64 -26.60 0.83
CA PHE A 52 -0.71 -25.77 -0.37
C PHE A 52 -0.07 -24.38 -0.21
N TYR A 53 -0.31 -23.67 0.89
CA TYR A 53 0.11 -22.28 1.06
C TYR A 53 1.61 -22.03 0.82
N PRO A 54 2.55 -22.96 1.10
CA PRO A 54 3.96 -22.72 0.80
C PRO A 54 4.19 -22.52 -0.71
N ARG A 55 3.49 -23.29 -1.55
CA ARG A 55 3.56 -23.15 -3.01
C ARG A 55 3.02 -21.80 -3.46
N LEU A 56 1.92 -21.35 -2.87
CA LEU A 56 1.34 -20.03 -3.13
C LEU A 56 2.34 -18.92 -2.79
N LEU A 57 2.90 -18.95 -1.58
CA LEU A 57 3.81 -17.91 -1.09
C LEU A 57 5.10 -17.80 -1.89
N THR A 58 5.63 -18.93 -2.38
CA THR A 58 6.82 -18.94 -3.25
C THR A 58 6.53 -18.63 -4.72
N HIS A 59 5.25 -18.46 -5.10
CA HIS A 59 4.89 -18.24 -6.50
C HIS A 59 5.43 -16.88 -6.99
N PRO A 60 6.04 -16.79 -8.19
CA PRO A 60 6.61 -15.53 -8.68
C PRO A 60 5.64 -14.35 -8.75
N ALA A 61 4.35 -14.64 -8.92
CA ALA A 61 3.28 -13.62 -8.96
C ALA A 61 2.58 -13.38 -7.62
N ILE A 62 3.11 -13.89 -6.50
CA ILE A 62 2.44 -13.79 -5.20
C ILE A 62 2.04 -12.35 -4.84
N ARG A 63 2.86 -11.34 -5.22
CA ARG A 63 2.52 -9.92 -4.99
C ARG A 63 1.26 -9.49 -5.73
N ARG A 64 1.11 -9.92 -6.99
CA ARG A 64 -0.07 -9.62 -7.81
C ARG A 64 -1.31 -10.33 -7.25
N ILE A 65 -1.14 -11.58 -6.81
CA ILE A 65 -2.21 -12.35 -6.15
C ILE A 65 -2.61 -11.69 -4.83
N ASN A 66 -1.66 -11.30 -3.98
CA ASN A 66 -1.91 -10.59 -2.71
C ASN A 66 -2.70 -9.29 -2.94
N GLN A 67 -2.32 -8.53 -3.97
CA GLN A 67 -3.02 -7.30 -4.33
C GLN A 67 -4.47 -7.58 -4.76
N ALA A 68 -4.69 -8.54 -5.66
CA ALA A 68 -6.03 -8.94 -6.08
C ALA A 68 -6.87 -9.47 -4.90
N ALA A 69 -6.27 -10.32 -4.06
CA ALA A 69 -6.89 -10.86 -2.86
C ALA A 69 -7.33 -9.77 -1.88
N SER A 70 -6.50 -8.74 -1.71
CA SER A 70 -6.82 -7.59 -0.87
C SER A 70 -7.97 -6.75 -1.42
N LEU A 71 -8.15 -6.70 -2.75
CA LEU A 71 -9.25 -5.94 -3.37
C LEU A 71 -10.60 -6.62 -3.19
N ILE A 72 -10.64 -7.96 -3.21
CA ILE A 72 -11.88 -8.72 -3.07
C ILE A 72 -12.12 -9.30 -1.67
N ASN A 73 -11.18 -9.07 -0.73
CA ASN A 73 -11.20 -9.70 0.59
C ASN A 73 -11.34 -11.23 0.49
N SER A 74 -10.40 -11.87 -0.22
CA SER A 74 -10.47 -13.30 -0.55
C SER A 74 -10.39 -14.17 0.71
N PRO A 75 -11.42 -14.98 1.03
CA PRO A 75 -11.35 -15.94 2.14
C PRO A 75 -10.31 -17.03 1.92
N PHE A 76 -10.13 -17.54 0.70
CA PHE A 76 -9.12 -18.56 0.41
C PHE A 76 -7.71 -18.05 0.72
N TYR A 77 -7.40 -16.84 0.26
CA TYR A 77 -6.11 -16.23 0.50
C TYR A 77 -5.95 -15.86 1.97
N GLY A 78 -7.03 -15.41 2.61
CA GLY A 78 -7.08 -15.13 4.03
C GLY A 78 -6.67 -16.30 4.90
N ASP A 79 -7.30 -17.46 4.67
CA ASP A 79 -6.99 -18.67 5.43
C ASP A 79 -5.55 -19.16 5.14
N CYS A 80 -5.04 -19.01 3.91
CA CYS A 80 -3.63 -19.25 3.62
C CYS A 80 -2.69 -18.35 4.44
N MET A 81 -2.99 -17.05 4.55
CA MET A 81 -2.17 -16.10 5.32
C MET A 81 -2.28 -16.32 6.83
N ASP A 82 -3.44 -16.75 7.31
CA ASP A 82 -3.65 -17.09 8.72
C ASP A 82 -2.84 -18.33 9.11
N ILE A 83 -2.92 -19.40 8.32
CA ILE A 83 -2.11 -20.60 8.50
C ILE A 83 -0.61 -20.27 8.41
N ALA A 84 -0.20 -19.45 7.44
CA ALA A 84 1.18 -19.01 7.32
C ALA A 84 1.64 -18.22 8.57
N ALA A 85 0.76 -17.40 9.13
CA ALA A 85 1.05 -16.65 10.35
C ALA A 85 1.15 -17.53 11.60
N GLU A 86 0.57 -18.74 11.63
CA GLU A 86 0.72 -19.70 12.75
C GLU A 86 2.17 -20.21 12.91
N SER A 87 2.97 -20.21 11.84
CA SER A 87 4.37 -20.69 11.85
C SER A 87 5.27 -19.74 11.05
N PRO A 88 5.42 -18.48 11.49
CA PRO A 88 6.07 -17.43 10.72
C PRO A 88 7.58 -17.68 10.52
N GLU A 89 8.18 -18.54 11.33
CA GLU A 89 9.58 -18.96 11.23
C GLU A 89 9.87 -19.74 9.95
N SER A 90 8.85 -20.40 9.39
CA SER A 90 8.94 -21.16 8.13
C SER A 90 8.94 -20.28 6.88
N LEU A 91 8.53 -19.02 6.99
CA LEU A 91 8.40 -18.09 5.87
C LEU A 91 9.74 -17.46 5.53
N ASP A 92 9.98 -17.17 4.25
CA ASP A 92 11.06 -16.27 3.85
C ASP A 92 10.70 -14.80 4.13
N ASN A 93 11.67 -13.89 4.04
CA ASN A 93 11.46 -12.48 4.39
C ASN A 93 10.36 -11.80 3.53
N PRO A 94 10.30 -11.98 2.20
CA PRO A 94 9.21 -11.44 1.39
C PRO A 94 7.83 -11.98 1.78
N SER A 95 7.70 -13.29 2.01
CA SER A 95 6.42 -13.91 2.39
C SER A 95 5.99 -13.46 3.78
N LEU A 96 6.93 -13.29 4.71
CA LEU A 96 6.66 -12.78 6.05
C LEU A 96 6.17 -11.33 6.02
N LEU A 97 6.69 -10.51 5.10
CA LEU A 97 6.17 -9.15 4.87
C LEU A 97 4.74 -9.17 4.29
N LEU A 98 4.44 -10.07 3.35
CA LEU A 98 3.08 -10.21 2.80
C LEU A 98 2.08 -10.65 3.87
N ALA A 99 2.45 -11.61 4.71
CA ALA A 99 1.65 -12.01 5.87
C ALA A 99 1.42 -10.81 6.80
N THR A 100 2.48 -10.04 7.11
CA THR A 100 2.39 -8.82 7.93
C THR A 100 1.39 -7.82 7.36
N GLU A 101 1.49 -7.51 6.06
CA GLU A 101 0.57 -6.61 5.35
C GLU A 101 -0.87 -7.12 5.42
N TRP A 102 -1.07 -8.41 5.14
CA TRP A 102 -2.39 -9.04 5.16
C TRP A 102 -3.03 -8.94 6.53
N GLN A 103 -2.32 -9.37 7.58
CA GLN A 103 -2.83 -9.34 8.96
C GLN A 103 -3.18 -7.92 9.38
N ARG A 104 -2.35 -6.92 9.01
CA ARG A 104 -2.69 -5.50 9.23
C ARG A 104 -3.99 -5.09 8.53
N ARG A 105 -4.13 -5.38 7.23
CA ARG A 105 -5.33 -4.99 6.45
C ARG A 105 -6.61 -5.55 7.06
N HIS A 106 -6.53 -6.71 7.70
CA HIS A 106 -7.64 -7.40 8.36
C HIS A 106 -7.72 -7.13 9.86
N LYS A 107 -6.94 -6.16 10.37
CA LYS A 107 -6.93 -5.70 11.77
C LYS A 107 -6.57 -6.78 12.80
N LYS A 108 -5.82 -7.81 12.37
CA LYS A 108 -5.27 -8.88 13.21
C LYS A 108 -3.89 -8.45 13.72
N TYR A 109 -3.90 -7.48 14.65
CA TYR A 109 -2.69 -6.76 15.05
C TYR A 109 -1.71 -7.59 15.88
N GLU A 110 -2.18 -8.59 16.61
CA GLU A 110 -1.29 -9.50 17.37
C GLU A 110 -0.49 -10.40 16.42
N GLU A 111 -1.16 -10.98 15.43
CA GLU A 111 -0.53 -11.80 14.38
C GLU A 111 0.39 -10.96 13.51
N MET A 112 -0.04 -9.76 13.13
CA MET A 112 0.79 -8.78 12.42
C MET A 112 2.06 -8.47 13.21
N ALA A 113 1.95 -8.17 14.51
CA ALA A 113 3.08 -7.84 15.37
C ALA A 113 4.08 -9.01 15.47
N ARG A 114 3.59 -10.25 15.61
CA ARG A 114 4.44 -11.45 15.63
C ARG A 114 5.24 -11.59 14.33
N CYS A 115 4.60 -11.50 13.16
CA CYS A 115 5.29 -11.58 11.87
C CYS A 115 6.28 -10.44 11.69
N ALA A 116 5.86 -9.21 12.04
CA ALA A 116 6.64 -8.00 11.90
C ALA A 116 7.91 -8.00 12.77
N ASN A 117 7.81 -8.44 14.03
CA ASN A 117 8.94 -8.51 14.95
C ASN A 117 9.98 -9.52 14.45
N LEU A 118 9.55 -10.72 14.06
CA LEU A 118 10.44 -11.73 13.50
C LEU A 118 11.15 -11.23 12.23
N LEU A 119 10.42 -10.56 11.34
CA LEU A 119 11.02 -9.96 10.14
C LEU A 119 12.05 -8.89 10.52
N GLY A 120 11.71 -8.02 11.48
CA GLY A 120 12.61 -6.99 12.00
C GLY A 120 13.92 -7.58 12.52
N GLU A 121 13.85 -8.63 13.34
CA GLU A 121 15.02 -9.36 13.87
C GLU A 121 15.90 -9.92 12.75
N ARG A 122 15.29 -10.57 11.73
CA ARG A 122 16.03 -11.12 10.59
C ARG A 122 16.73 -10.05 9.77
N LEU A 123 16.08 -8.89 9.59
CA LEU A 123 16.61 -7.80 8.78
C LEU A 123 17.71 -6.98 9.49
N GLN A 124 17.87 -7.12 10.82
CA GLN A 124 18.95 -6.45 11.56
C GLN A 124 20.34 -7.02 11.26
N GLN A 125 20.42 -8.28 10.84
CA GLN A 125 21.69 -9.01 10.73
C GLN A 125 22.54 -8.59 9.51
N HIS A 126 21.91 -8.07 8.45
CA HIS A 126 22.59 -7.70 7.21
C HIS A 126 22.00 -6.44 6.56
N ALA A 127 22.79 -5.37 6.52
CA ALA A 127 22.45 -4.14 5.80
C ALA A 127 22.84 -4.24 4.32
N SER A 128 21.84 -4.24 3.44
CA SER A 128 21.96 -4.13 1.98
C SER A 128 20.80 -3.28 1.46
N PRO A 129 20.86 -2.73 0.23
CA PRO A 129 19.73 -2.00 -0.32
C PRO A 129 18.43 -2.80 -0.34
N ALA A 130 18.50 -4.10 -0.64
CA ALA A 130 17.33 -4.99 -0.64
C ALA A 130 16.73 -5.20 0.77
N THR A 131 17.58 -5.37 1.79
CA THR A 131 17.10 -5.51 3.18
C THR A 131 16.58 -4.18 3.73
N MET A 132 17.17 -3.04 3.35
CA MET A 132 16.66 -1.71 3.69
C MET A 132 15.31 -1.43 3.04
N ALA A 133 15.11 -1.84 1.79
CA ALA A 133 13.81 -1.74 1.13
C ALA A 133 12.73 -2.55 1.89
N LEU A 134 13.05 -3.77 2.33
CA LEU A 134 12.14 -4.56 3.16
C LEU A 134 11.87 -3.93 4.53
N ARG A 135 12.90 -3.37 5.18
CA ARG A 135 12.74 -2.65 6.44
C ARG A 135 11.84 -1.44 6.30
N SER A 136 12.04 -0.65 5.24
CA SER A 136 11.18 0.49 4.93
C SER A 136 9.72 0.09 4.80
N LYS A 137 9.43 -1.02 4.09
CA LYS A 137 8.07 -1.56 3.97
C LYS A 137 7.53 -2.06 5.30
N LEU A 138 8.33 -2.74 6.11
CA LEU A 138 7.92 -3.15 7.46
C LEU A 138 7.58 -1.94 8.34
N SER A 139 8.40 -0.89 8.34
CA SER A 139 8.14 0.37 9.05
C SER A 139 6.88 1.07 8.54
N TYR A 140 6.60 0.99 7.23
CA TYR A 140 5.36 1.48 6.64
C TYR A 140 4.13 0.71 7.15
N GLU A 141 4.19 -0.63 7.20
CA GLU A 141 3.09 -1.42 7.74
C GLU A 141 2.85 -1.13 9.23
N TRP A 142 3.90 -0.93 10.03
CA TRP A 142 3.77 -0.47 11.42
C TRP A 142 3.09 0.89 11.52
N CYS A 143 3.52 1.86 10.71
CA CYS A 143 2.88 3.18 10.64
C CYS A 143 1.37 3.06 10.36
N MET A 144 1.00 2.27 9.35
CA MET A 144 -0.40 2.06 8.99
C MET A 144 -1.18 1.37 10.11
N ALA A 145 -0.58 0.38 10.78
CA ALA A 145 -1.21 -0.33 11.90
C ALA A 145 -1.49 0.62 13.08
N LEU A 146 -0.52 1.45 13.47
CA LEU A 146 -0.65 2.42 14.55
C LEU A 146 -1.77 3.42 14.26
N ASN A 147 -1.79 4.00 13.06
CA ASN A 147 -2.83 4.94 12.65
C ASN A 147 -4.24 4.31 12.57
N GLN A 148 -4.35 3.01 12.31
CA GLN A 148 -5.64 2.32 12.27
C GLN A 148 -6.18 1.93 13.65
N GLN A 149 -5.31 1.69 14.62
CA GLN A 149 -5.68 1.19 15.95
C GLN A 149 -6.31 2.27 16.83
N ALA A 150 -5.67 3.44 16.94
CA ALA A 150 -6.17 4.52 17.78
C ALA A 150 -5.58 5.87 17.42
N ASP A 151 -6.39 6.92 17.62
CA ASP A 151 -5.97 8.31 17.45
C ASP A 151 -4.77 8.67 18.35
N ALA A 152 -4.72 8.09 19.55
CA ALA A 152 -3.62 8.29 20.51
C ALA A 152 -2.26 7.78 20.00
N LEU A 153 -2.24 6.87 19.01
CA LEU A 153 -1.02 6.28 18.45
C LEU A 153 -0.50 7.04 17.22
N ARG A 154 -1.14 8.15 16.82
CA ARG A 154 -0.77 8.87 15.59
C ARG A 154 0.61 9.52 15.65
N GLU A 155 1.08 9.96 16.82
CA GLU A 155 2.46 10.45 16.97
C GLU A 155 3.48 9.32 16.74
N GLU A 156 3.22 8.13 17.29
CA GLU A 156 4.05 6.94 17.03
C GLU A 156 4.01 6.54 15.55
N ALA A 157 2.84 6.67 14.90
CA ALA A 157 2.71 6.46 13.47
C ALA A 157 3.56 7.44 12.65
N VAL A 158 3.65 8.72 13.06
CA VAL A 158 4.53 9.71 12.43
C VAL A 158 5.99 9.26 12.53
N THR A 159 6.45 8.82 13.70
CA THR A 159 7.81 8.29 13.87
C THR A 159 8.06 7.06 13.00
N ALA A 160 7.09 6.15 12.88
CA ALA A 160 7.20 4.99 12.00
C ALA A 160 7.26 5.39 10.51
N ALA A 161 6.49 6.41 10.09
CA ALA A 161 6.55 6.96 8.74
C ALA A 161 7.92 7.60 8.44
N GLU A 162 8.49 8.35 9.39
CA GLU A 162 9.84 8.92 9.27
C GLU A 162 10.91 7.83 9.13
N ARG A 163 10.84 6.79 9.97
CA ARG A 163 11.74 5.64 9.85
C ARG A 163 11.61 4.96 8.48
N SER A 164 10.38 4.74 8.02
CA SER A 164 10.13 4.15 6.70
C SER A 164 10.73 4.98 5.56
N ALA A 165 10.58 6.31 5.62
CA ALA A 165 11.16 7.22 4.64
C ALA A 165 12.70 7.17 4.64
N HIS A 166 13.31 7.18 5.83
CA HIS A 166 14.76 7.10 5.98
C HIS A 166 15.33 5.76 5.46
N GLU A 167 14.68 4.65 5.77
CA GLU A 167 15.09 3.32 5.31
C GLU A 167 14.93 3.18 3.78
N ALA A 168 13.89 3.80 3.19
CA ALA A 168 13.73 3.83 1.74
C ALA A 168 14.84 4.63 1.05
N GLU A 169 15.22 5.77 1.63
CA GLU A 169 16.33 6.59 1.14
C GLU A 169 17.66 5.82 1.17
N GLN A 170 17.95 5.12 2.27
CA GLN A 170 19.13 4.25 2.37
C GLN A 170 19.11 3.10 1.36
N ALA A 171 17.93 2.64 0.95
CA ALA A 171 17.77 1.62 -0.08
C ALA A 171 17.89 2.17 -1.51
N GLY A 172 17.91 3.50 -1.70
CA GLY A 172 17.76 4.14 -3.00
C GLY A 172 16.34 4.05 -3.60
N ASP A 173 15.33 3.68 -2.80
CA ASP A 173 13.92 3.66 -3.23
C ASP A 173 13.27 5.03 -3.00
N ILE A 174 13.63 6.01 -3.85
CA ILE A 174 13.06 7.37 -3.78
C ILE A 174 11.52 7.37 -3.90
N PRO A 175 10.88 6.59 -4.80
CA PRO A 175 9.43 6.46 -4.77
C PRO A 175 8.90 5.97 -3.42
N GLY A 176 9.52 4.94 -2.83
CA GLY A 176 9.17 4.43 -1.50
C GLY A 176 9.27 5.49 -0.40
N LYS A 177 10.34 6.29 -0.42
CA LYS A 177 10.52 7.44 0.49
C LYS A 177 9.36 8.42 0.37
N LEU A 178 9.00 8.83 -0.84
CA LEU A 178 7.92 9.78 -1.08
C LEU A 178 6.55 9.25 -0.64
N TYR A 179 6.27 7.95 -0.83
CA TYR A 179 5.05 7.34 -0.29
C TYR A 179 4.99 7.39 1.24
N ALA A 180 6.10 7.12 1.94
CA ALA A 180 6.16 7.22 3.39
C ALA A 180 6.00 8.67 3.87
N VAL A 181 6.60 9.63 3.16
CA VAL A 181 6.45 11.07 3.43
C VAL A 181 5.00 11.54 3.26
N MET A 182 4.29 11.07 2.22
CA MET A 182 2.87 11.36 2.05
C MET A 182 2.02 10.88 3.22
N VAL A 183 2.26 9.66 3.70
CA VAL A 183 1.57 9.16 4.90
C VAL A 183 1.90 10.03 6.11
N LYS A 184 3.15 10.47 6.28
CA LYS A 184 3.52 11.42 7.33
C LYS A 184 2.74 12.73 7.22
N ILE A 185 2.59 13.30 6.02
CA ILE A 185 1.80 14.53 5.78
C ILE A 185 0.35 14.36 6.25
N ASP A 186 -0.28 13.23 5.92
CA ASP A 186 -1.64 12.92 6.38
C ASP A 186 -1.74 12.78 7.90
N LEU A 187 -0.76 12.13 8.53
CA LEU A 187 -0.73 11.97 9.97
C LEU A 187 -0.54 13.29 10.69
N LEU A 188 0.36 14.15 10.20
CA LEU A 188 0.59 15.50 10.74
C LEU A 188 -0.70 16.34 10.74
N GLN A 189 -1.50 16.27 9.66
CA GLN A 189 -2.82 16.93 9.62
C GLN A 189 -3.75 16.40 10.72
N LYS A 190 -3.85 15.07 10.86
CA LYS A 190 -4.72 14.42 11.85
C LYS A 190 -4.37 14.72 13.30
N ILE A 191 -3.13 15.11 13.58
CA ILE A 191 -2.67 15.54 14.93
C ILE A 191 -2.56 17.06 15.06
N GLY A 192 -3.06 17.82 14.09
CA GLY A 192 -3.14 19.29 14.14
C GLY A 192 -1.84 20.03 13.80
N ARG A 193 -0.79 19.33 13.34
CA ARG A 193 0.50 19.89 12.91
C ARG A 193 0.48 20.26 11.42
N TRP A 194 -0.57 20.97 11.00
CA TRP A 194 -0.83 21.23 9.58
C TRP A 194 0.21 22.16 8.93
N GLN A 195 0.83 23.08 9.67
CA GLN A 195 1.91 23.92 9.14
C GLN A 195 3.11 23.08 8.70
N GLU A 196 3.46 22.07 9.50
CA GLU A 196 4.53 21.13 9.18
C GLU A 196 4.13 20.22 8.01
N ALA A 197 2.90 19.74 7.98
CA ALA A 197 2.36 18.99 6.85
C ALA A 197 2.44 19.80 5.54
N PHE A 198 2.10 21.10 5.60
CA PHE A 198 2.13 22.00 4.46
C PHE A 198 3.55 22.23 3.94
N ALA A 199 4.50 22.55 4.83
CA ALA A 199 5.91 22.72 4.47
C ALA A 199 6.52 21.43 3.89
N LEU A 200 6.21 20.29 4.52
CA LEU A 200 6.67 18.98 4.06
C LEU A 200 6.10 18.62 2.68
N SER A 201 4.83 18.94 2.42
CA SER A 201 4.21 18.72 1.10
C SER A 201 4.91 19.49 -0.02
N GLU A 202 5.45 20.68 0.26
CA GLU A 202 6.21 21.47 -0.72
C GLU A 202 7.51 20.79 -1.11
N SER A 203 8.29 20.41 -0.11
CA SER A 203 9.58 19.76 -0.32
C SER A 203 9.41 18.42 -1.03
N ALA A 204 8.40 17.64 -0.63
CA ALA A 204 8.12 16.34 -1.23
C ALA A 204 7.63 16.49 -2.68
N LEU A 205 6.82 17.50 -2.98
CA LEU A 205 6.36 17.79 -4.34
C LEU A 205 7.53 18.11 -5.26
N SER A 206 8.43 19.01 -4.82
CA SER A 206 9.61 19.38 -5.61
C SER A 206 10.51 18.17 -5.91
N GLU A 207 10.72 17.28 -4.93
CA GLU A 207 11.47 16.04 -5.12
C GLU A 207 10.76 15.07 -6.07
N ALA A 208 9.43 14.93 -5.96
CA ALA A 208 8.64 14.07 -6.84
C ALA A 208 8.61 14.57 -8.30
N GLU A 209 8.55 15.90 -8.50
CA GLU A 209 8.60 16.51 -9.83
C GLU A 209 9.97 16.34 -10.49
N ALA A 210 11.05 16.49 -9.73
CA ALA A 210 12.41 16.20 -10.20
C ALA A 210 12.53 14.72 -10.62
N LEU A 211 12.02 13.81 -9.79
CA LEU A 211 12.00 12.38 -10.12
C LEU A 211 11.16 12.08 -11.38
N MET A 212 10.06 12.80 -11.59
CA MET A 212 9.22 12.61 -12.79
C MET A 212 9.93 13.07 -14.06
N ALA A 213 10.71 14.16 -13.99
CA ALA A 213 11.49 14.63 -15.13
C ALA A 213 12.49 13.56 -15.62
N ASP A 214 13.09 12.82 -14.68
CA ASP A 214 14.02 11.73 -14.98
C ASP A 214 13.32 10.43 -15.45
N ALA A 215 12.03 10.26 -15.14
CA ALA A 215 11.27 9.02 -15.38
C ALA A 215 10.33 9.05 -16.60
N GLN A 216 10.32 10.14 -17.38
CA GLN A 216 9.39 10.31 -18.50
C GLN A 216 9.48 9.16 -19.52
N GLY A 217 8.33 8.59 -19.90
CA GLY A 217 8.24 7.53 -20.90
C GLY A 217 8.56 6.12 -20.39
N THR A 218 8.69 5.93 -19.08
CA THR A 218 8.92 4.62 -18.44
C THR A 218 7.71 4.14 -17.64
N GLU A 219 7.61 2.83 -17.38
CA GLU A 219 6.61 2.25 -16.46
C GLU A 219 6.73 2.83 -15.04
N ALA A 220 7.95 3.20 -14.62
CA ALA A 220 8.18 3.93 -13.37
C ALA A 220 7.54 5.33 -13.37
N GLY A 221 7.38 5.93 -14.55
CA GLY A 221 6.76 7.24 -14.76
C GLY A 221 5.31 7.30 -14.27
N GLU A 222 4.50 6.26 -14.47
CA GLU A 222 3.12 6.25 -13.97
C GLU A 222 3.05 6.26 -12.43
N ARG A 223 3.95 5.51 -11.78
CA ARG A 223 4.03 5.46 -10.32
C ARG A 223 4.44 6.81 -9.74
N VAL A 224 5.36 7.51 -10.41
CA VAL A 224 5.84 8.84 -10.01
C VAL A 224 4.81 9.93 -10.33
N GLN A 225 4.10 9.84 -11.46
CA GLN A 225 2.97 10.70 -11.79
C GLN A 225 1.90 10.65 -10.69
N ARG A 226 1.52 9.45 -10.22
CA ARG A 226 0.58 9.30 -9.10
C ARG A 226 1.08 9.97 -7.81
N LEU A 227 2.38 9.89 -7.52
CA LEU A 227 2.99 10.57 -6.37
C LEU A 227 2.85 12.09 -6.48
N VAL A 228 3.20 12.66 -7.63
CA VAL A 228 3.08 14.11 -7.85
C VAL A 228 1.64 14.58 -7.70
N MET A 229 0.68 13.90 -8.36
CA MET A 229 -0.73 14.26 -8.26
C MET A 229 -1.25 14.20 -6.82
N ASN A 230 -0.91 13.15 -6.08
CA ASN A 230 -1.33 13.06 -4.68
C ASN A 230 -0.72 14.16 -3.81
N LEU A 231 0.55 14.54 -4.03
CA LEU A 231 1.20 15.63 -3.29
C LEU A 231 0.56 16.99 -3.59
N LEU A 232 0.23 17.27 -4.85
CA LEU A 232 -0.56 18.45 -5.22
C LEU A 232 -1.89 18.48 -4.46
N TYR A 233 -2.55 17.33 -4.32
CA TYR A 233 -3.82 17.24 -3.59
C TYR A 233 -3.67 17.41 -2.09
N HIS A 234 -2.67 16.79 -1.46
CA HIS A 234 -2.41 17.01 -0.03
C HIS A 234 -2.21 18.50 0.25
N ARG A 235 -1.39 19.17 -0.57
CA ARG A 235 -1.15 20.61 -0.44
C ARG A 235 -2.42 21.43 -0.58
N MET A 236 -3.26 21.11 -1.57
CA MET A 236 -4.54 21.79 -1.78
C MET A 236 -5.53 21.54 -0.63
N ASN A 237 -5.68 20.29 -0.20
CA ASN A 237 -6.58 19.93 0.90
C ASN A 237 -6.15 20.62 2.20
N ILE A 238 -4.86 20.61 2.54
CA ILE A 238 -4.34 21.34 3.71
C ILE A 238 -4.72 22.82 3.61
N ALA A 239 -4.55 23.44 2.44
CA ALA A 239 -4.83 24.85 2.27
C ALA A 239 -6.32 25.20 2.45
N VAL A 240 -7.22 24.35 1.95
CA VAL A 240 -8.66 24.52 2.05
C VAL A 240 -9.17 24.19 3.46
N ASP A 241 -8.80 23.02 4.00
CA ASP A 241 -9.30 22.51 5.28
C ASP A 241 -8.87 23.40 6.45
N HIS A 242 -7.67 23.99 6.36
CA HIS A 242 -7.15 24.92 7.37
C HIS A 242 -7.39 26.40 7.02
N ARG A 243 -8.23 26.68 6.02
CA ARG A 243 -8.70 28.02 5.64
C ARG A 243 -7.56 29.02 5.46
N LEU A 244 -6.55 28.63 4.69
CA LEU A 244 -5.47 29.55 4.33
C LEU A 244 -6.02 30.74 3.52
N ARG A 245 -5.21 31.80 3.46
CA ARG A 245 -5.59 33.05 2.77
C ARG A 245 -6.03 32.75 1.34
N ILE A 246 -7.16 33.33 0.92
CA ILE A 246 -7.74 33.09 -0.41
C ILE A 246 -6.73 33.36 -1.53
N GLY A 247 -5.90 34.40 -1.41
CA GLY A 247 -4.83 34.68 -2.39
C GLY A 247 -3.87 33.50 -2.56
N MET A 248 -3.48 32.86 -1.46
CA MET A 248 -2.62 31.68 -1.47
C MET A 248 -3.32 30.46 -2.07
N VAL A 249 -4.61 30.26 -1.79
CA VAL A 249 -5.39 29.18 -2.42
C VAL A 249 -5.54 29.41 -3.93
N ARG A 250 -5.75 30.66 -4.37
CA ARG A 250 -5.78 31.02 -5.80
C ARG A 250 -4.43 30.76 -6.49
N GLU A 251 -3.33 31.14 -5.85
CA GLU A 251 -1.97 30.85 -6.34
C GLU A 251 -1.74 29.33 -6.49
N LEU A 252 -2.17 28.55 -5.49
CA LEU A 252 -2.08 27.08 -5.56
C LEU A 252 -2.94 26.49 -6.68
N ILE A 253 -4.16 26.99 -6.89
CA ILE A 253 -5.02 26.55 -8.00
C ILE A 253 -4.30 26.81 -9.33
N GLY A 254 -3.79 28.03 -9.53
CA GLY A 254 -3.06 28.39 -10.74
C GLY A 254 -1.82 27.50 -10.95
N SER A 255 -1.03 27.27 -9.91
CA SER A 255 0.15 26.40 -9.97
C SER A 255 -0.20 24.95 -10.32
N ILE A 256 -1.29 24.39 -9.79
CA ILE A 256 -1.75 23.04 -10.15
C ILE A 256 -2.25 23.02 -11.60
N GLU A 257 -3.03 24.02 -12.01
CA GLU A 257 -3.54 24.12 -13.38
C GLU A 257 -2.40 24.30 -14.39
N GLU A 258 -1.29 24.93 -14.04
CA GLU A 258 -0.12 25.06 -14.92
C GLU A 258 0.79 23.82 -14.88
N ASN A 259 0.59 22.90 -13.93
CA ASN A 259 1.45 21.73 -13.78
C ASN A 259 1.31 20.76 -14.97
N PRO A 260 2.41 20.41 -15.66
CA PRO A 260 2.35 19.53 -16.84
C PRO A 260 1.77 18.14 -16.56
N ILE A 261 1.98 17.61 -15.36
CA ILE A 261 1.52 16.28 -14.95
C ILE A 261 0.01 16.31 -14.65
N TYR A 262 -0.46 17.41 -14.06
CA TYR A 262 -1.89 17.67 -13.92
C TYR A 262 -2.56 17.76 -15.29
N GLN A 263 -1.98 18.49 -16.24
CA GLN A 263 -2.55 18.66 -17.58
C GLN A 263 -2.74 17.33 -18.32
N GLN A 264 -1.85 16.35 -18.13
CA GLN A 264 -2.00 15.00 -18.68
C GLN A 264 -3.16 14.21 -18.06
N SER A 265 -3.54 14.56 -16.82
CA SER A 265 -4.58 13.88 -16.04
C SER A 265 -5.91 14.64 -16.02
N ARG A 266 -5.98 15.79 -16.71
CA ARG A 266 -7.11 16.70 -16.70
C ARG A 266 -8.39 16.02 -17.22
N GLY A 267 -9.52 16.31 -16.57
CA GLY A 267 -10.81 15.70 -16.91
C GLY A 267 -11.06 14.31 -16.32
N GLN A 268 -10.07 13.72 -15.65
CA GLN A 268 -10.31 12.54 -14.81
C GLN A 268 -11.04 12.96 -13.53
N PRO A 269 -12.11 12.26 -13.09
CA PRO A 269 -12.86 12.63 -11.89
C PRO A 269 -11.99 12.77 -10.64
N TRP A 270 -11.07 11.82 -10.45
CA TRP A 270 -10.13 11.83 -9.32
C TRP A 270 -9.15 13.00 -9.35
N ALA A 271 -8.99 13.70 -10.47
CA ALA A 271 -8.13 14.86 -10.60
C ALA A 271 -8.82 16.21 -10.43
N GLU A 272 -10.11 16.29 -10.77
CA GLU A 272 -10.86 17.53 -10.67
C GLU A 272 -11.48 17.77 -9.28
N ASP A 273 -11.67 16.71 -8.48
CA ASP A 273 -12.32 16.79 -7.17
C ASP A 273 -11.63 17.78 -6.18
N PRO A 274 -10.30 17.73 -5.97
CA PRO A 274 -9.62 18.65 -5.06
C PRO A 274 -9.68 20.11 -5.54
N LEU A 275 -9.56 20.34 -6.85
CA LEU A 275 -9.68 21.68 -7.43
C LEU A 275 -11.10 22.22 -7.36
N THR A 276 -12.11 21.37 -7.51
CA THR A 276 -13.51 21.77 -7.34
C THR A 276 -13.77 22.26 -5.93
N LYS A 277 -13.27 21.55 -4.91
CA LYS A 277 -13.34 21.98 -3.50
C LYS A 277 -12.62 23.32 -3.29
N ALA A 278 -11.42 23.47 -3.84
CA ALA A 278 -10.64 24.70 -3.71
C ALA A 278 -11.31 25.90 -4.39
N ARG A 279 -11.84 25.74 -5.61
CA ARG A 279 -12.60 26.77 -6.33
C ARG A 279 -13.86 27.16 -5.55
N ALA A 280 -14.57 26.19 -4.97
CA ALA A 280 -15.72 26.47 -4.11
C ALA A 280 -15.33 27.29 -2.88
N TYR A 281 -14.21 26.96 -2.21
CA TYR A 281 -13.69 27.74 -1.08
C TYR A 281 -13.38 29.18 -1.47
N VAL A 282 -12.74 29.39 -2.64
CA VAL A 282 -12.43 30.72 -3.16
C VAL A 282 -13.69 31.51 -3.55
N GLY A 283 -14.75 30.84 -4.01
CA GLY A 283 -16.00 31.46 -4.46
C GLY A 283 -17.04 31.71 -3.36
N GLN A 284 -16.80 31.29 -2.12
CA GLN A 284 -17.71 31.46 -0.98
C GLN A 284 -17.65 32.85 -0.32
N GLN A 285 -16.82 33.78 -0.82
CA GLN A 285 -16.74 35.18 -0.34
C GLN A 285 -16.66 36.18 -1.49
#